data_AF-A0A806U9Q1-F1
#
_entry.id   AF-A0A806U9Q1-F1
#
_cell.length_a   1.000
_cell.length_b   1.000
_cell.length_c   1.000
_cell.angle_alpha   90.00
_cell.angle_beta   90.00
_cell.angle_gamma   90.00
#
_symmetry.space_group_name_H-M   'P 1'
#
loop_
_entity.id
_entity.type
_entity.pdbx_description
1 polymer ?
#
loop_
_entity_poly.entity_id
_entity_poly.type
_entity_poly.pdbx_seq_one_letter_code
_entity_poly.pdbx_strand_id
1 'polypeptide(L)' 'MSGASININILMLKINSFENASAVNIGQNLLADWNNSDKKTQGFGQNFGDDSGFIGTRSCVDDRDQIDSPSSFQKVPIS' A
#
# COMPACT_ATOMS: atom_id res chain seq x y z
N MET A 1 -33.32 9.63 17.86
CA MET A 1 -31.92 10.09 17.77
C MET A 1 -31.62 10.29 16.29
N SER A 2 -31.54 11.55 15.83
CA SER A 2 -31.13 11.83 14.45
C SER A 2 -29.64 11.51 14.36
N GLY A 3 -29.29 10.38 13.73
CA GLY A 3 -27.89 10.07 13.45
C GLY A 3 -27.28 11.19 12.62
N ALA A 4 -26.04 11.58 12.93
CA ALA A 4 -25.33 12.58 12.14
C ALA A 4 -25.21 12.05 10.70
N SER A 5 -25.91 12.68 9.75
CA SER A 5 -25.77 12.37 8.33
C SER A 5 -24.46 12.99 7.84
N ILE A 6 -23.51 12.16 7.42
CA ILE A 6 -22.28 12.64 6.78
C ILE A 6 -22.55 12.70 5.27
N ASN A 7 -22.66 13.91 4.73
CA ASN A 7 -22.77 14.12 3.29
C ASN A 7 -21.36 14.41 2.73
N ILE A 8 -20.88 13.56 1.82
CA ILE A 8 -19.55 13.68 1.21
C ILE A 8 -19.74 13.75 -0.30
N ASN A 9 -19.60 14.94 -0.88
CA ASN A 9 -19.63 15.14 -2.32
C ASN A 9 -18.20 15.18 -2.85
N ILE A 10 -17.87 14.28 -3.76
CA ILE A 10 -16.54 14.20 -4.37
C ILE A 10 -16.71 14.38 -5.87
N LEU A 11 -16.18 15.49 -6.41
CA LEU A 11 -16.22 15.78 -7.84
C LEU A 11 -15.31 14.84 -8.65
N MET A 12 -14.10 14.58 -8.15
CA MET A 12 -13.20 13.57 -8.71
C MET A 12 -12.22 13.12 -7.63
N LEU A 13 -11.96 11.82 -7.56
CA LEU A 13 -10.83 11.23 -6.85
C LEU A 13 -10.00 10.47 -7.88
N LYS A 14 -8.79 10.95 -8.16
CA LYS A 14 -7.84 10.24 -9.02
C LYS A 14 -6.68 9.73 -8.18
N ILE A 15 -6.55 8.41 -8.13
CA ILE A 15 -5.44 7.73 -7.47
C ILE A 15 -4.62 7.09 -8.58
N ASN A 16 -3.41 7.61 -8.76
CA ASN A 16 -2.48 7.18 -9.80
C ASN A 16 -1.75 5.88 -9.44
N SER A 17 -1.50 5.68 -8.16
CA SER A 17 -1.12 4.39 -7.62
C SER A 17 -1.46 4.26 -6.16
N PHE A 18 -1.60 3.01 -5.77
CA PHE A 18 -1.86 2.63 -4.42
C PHE A 18 -1.10 1.35 -4.13
N GLU A 19 -0.05 1.47 -3.33
CA GLU A 19 0.87 0.36 -3.08
C GLU A 19 0.72 -0.19 -1.67
N ASN A 20 1.63 -1.07 -1.27
CA ASN A 20 1.47 -1.96 -0.13
C ASN A 20 1.03 -1.27 1.16
N ALA A 21 0.30 -2.00 2.02
CA ALA A 21 -0.32 -1.50 3.25
C ALA A 21 -1.32 -0.34 3.11
N SER A 22 -1.68 0.07 1.89
CA SER A 22 -2.44 1.30 1.75
C SER A 22 -3.94 1.02 1.81
N ALA A 23 -4.71 1.90 2.45
CA ALA A 23 -6.18 1.92 2.43
C ALA A 23 -6.71 3.34 2.19
N VAL A 24 -7.59 3.54 1.19
CA VAL A 24 -8.29 4.82 0.98
C VAL A 24 -9.70 4.67 1.53
N ASN A 25 -9.94 5.31 2.67
CA ASN A 25 -11.20 5.22 3.38
C ASN A 25 -11.86 6.58 3.48
N ILE A 26 -13.16 6.63 3.23
CA ILE A 26 -13.98 7.84 3.26
C ILE A 26 -15.18 7.56 4.18
N GLY A 27 -15.42 8.45 5.15
CA GLY A 27 -16.43 8.25 6.18
C GLY A 27 -15.86 7.67 7.48
N GLN A 28 -16.73 7.17 8.36
CA GLN A 28 -16.30 6.51 9.60
C GLN A 28 -15.82 5.09 9.29
N ASN A 29 -14.52 4.84 9.48
CA ASN A 29 -13.90 3.53 9.23
C ASN A 29 -12.99 3.14 10.41
N LEU A 30 -13.12 1.91 10.89
CA LEU A 30 -12.21 1.28 11.85
C LEU A 30 -11.43 0.18 11.13
N LEU A 31 -10.12 0.39 10.98
CA LEU A 31 -9.21 -0.60 10.40
C LEU A 31 -8.49 -1.38 11.51
N ALA A 32 -9.25 -2.21 12.22
CA ALA A 32 -8.69 -3.09 13.24
C ALA A 32 -7.86 -4.21 12.60
N ASP A 33 -6.75 -4.56 13.25
CA ASP A 33 -5.87 -5.69 12.88
C ASP A 33 -5.29 -5.63 11.46
N TRP A 34 -5.19 -4.42 10.92
CA TRP A 34 -4.50 -4.15 9.66
C TRP A 34 -3.01 -4.47 9.80
N ASN A 35 -2.57 -5.46 9.03
CA ASN A 35 -1.19 -5.89 8.99
C ASN A 35 -0.74 -6.00 7.54
N ASN A 36 0.54 -5.73 7.31
CA ASN A 36 1.09 -5.71 5.98
C ASN A 36 2.59 -6.05 6.05
N SER A 37 3.03 -6.92 5.15
CA SER A 37 4.44 -7.21 4.91
C SER A 37 4.71 -7.00 3.42
N ASP A 38 5.82 -6.33 3.10
CA ASP A 38 6.31 -6.21 1.73
C ASP A 38 7.76 -6.65 1.66
N LYS A 39 8.14 -7.21 0.53
CA LYS A 39 9.50 -7.11 0.03
C LYS A 39 9.45 -6.76 -1.44
N LYS A 40 10.28 -5.81 -1.84
CA LYS A 40 10.46 -5.48 -3.25
C LYS A 40 11.94 -5.48 -3.59
N THR A 41 12.25 -6.23 -4.63
CA THR A 41 13.57 -6.34 -5.23
C THR A 41 13.42 -5.96 -6.70
N GLN A 42 13.67 -4.70 -7.03
CA GLN A 42 13.35 -4.14 -8.34
C GLN A 42 14.43 -3.20 -8.87
N GLY A 43 14.69 -3.29 -10.17
CA GLY A 43 15.83 -2.63 -10.82
C GLY A 43 15.55 -1.22 -11.34
N PHE A 44 14.28 -0.90 -11.59
CA PHE A 44 13.87 0.41 -12.11
C PHE A 44 12.80 1.10 -11.28
N GLY A 45 12.40 0.51 -10.15
CA GLY A 45 11.32 1.08 -9.34
C GLY A 45 9.94 0.82 -9.94
N GLN A 46 8.99 1.67 -9.55
CA GLN A 46 7.61 1.67 -10.05
C GLN A 46 7.31 3.03 -10.69
N ASN A 47 6.57 3.02 -11.79
CA ASN A 47 6.15 4.22 -12.49
C ASN A 47 4.63 4.33 -12.43
N PHE A 48 4.16 5.43 -11.86
CA PHE A 48 2.75 5.62 -11.60
C PHE A 48 2.29 7.02 -11.98
N GLY A 49 1.07 7.10 -12.48
CA GLY A 49 0.44 8.33 -12.90
C GLY A 49 0.56 8.62 -14.39
N ASP A 50 -0.03 9.76 -14.77
CA ASP A 50 -0.05 10.21 -16.15
C ASP A 50 1.38 10.54 -16.62
N ASP A 51 1.68 10.19 -17.86
CA ASP A 51 2.99 10.40 -18.50
C ASP A 51 4.19 9.72 -17.80
N SER A 52 3.96 8.59 -17.13
CA SER A 52 5.00 7.82 -16.42
C SER A 52 5.84 6.89 -17.32
N GLY A 53 6.46 7.44 -18.36
CA GLY A 53 7.30 6.71 -19.31
C GLY A 53 8.73 6.48 -18.82
N PHE A 54 9.26 5.27 -18.98
CA PHE A 54 10.70 4.99 -18.88
C PHE A 54 11.31 4.91 -20.29
N ILE A 55 12.46 5.57 -20.52
CA ILE A 55 13.18 5.51 -21.80
C ILE A 55 14.66 5.21 -21.52
N GLY A 56 15.22 4.23 -22.24
CA GLY A 56 16.66 3.93 -22.20
C GLY A 56 17.16 3.25 -20.93
N THR A 57 16.28 2.56 -20.19
CA THR A 57 16.60 2.00 -18.88
C THR A 57 17.39 0.68 -18.99
N ARG A 58 18.51 0.56 -18.23
CA ARG A 58 19.27 -0.69 -18.00
C ARG A 58 19.39 -0.97 -16.49
N SER A 59 19.01 -2.16 -16.03
CA SER A 59 19.05 -2.53 -14.61
C SER A 59 19.64 -3.91 -14.42
N CYS A 60 20.35 -4.08 -13.31
CA CYS A 60 20.68 -5.36 -12.74
C CYS A 60 20.28 -5.34 -11.27
N VAL A 61 19.64 -6.39 -10.79
CA VAL A 61 19.35 -6.57 -9.36
C VAL A 61 19.87 -7.94 -8.98
N ASP A 62 20.77 -7.95 -8.01
CA ASP A 62 21.39 -9.15 -7.46
C ASP A 62 21.00 -9.19 -5.97
N ASP A 63 20.09 -10.09 -5.64
CA ASP A 63 19.50 -10.24 -4.31
C ASP A 63 19.91 -11.62 -3.80
N ARG A 64 20.94 -11.65 -2.94
CA ARG A 64 21.64 -12.88 -2.53
C ARG A 64 21.40 -13.20 -1.07
N ASP A 65 20.13 -13.39 -0.77
CA ASP A 65 19.64 -13.63 0.58
C ASP A 65 19.08 -15.06 0.66
N GLN A 66 19.43 -15.84 1.69
CA GLN A 66 18.94 -17.23 1.86
C GLN A 66 17.49 -17.29 2.40
N ILE A 67 17.08 -16.27 3.15
CA ILE A 67 15.71 -16.08 3.65
C ILE A 67 15.33 -14.64 3.38
N ASP A 68 14.22 -14.43 2.68
CA ASP A 68 13.74 -13.10 2.33
C ASP A 68 12.39 -12.81 3.01
N SER A 69 12.29 -11.65 3.66
CA SER A 69 11.14 -11.11 4.41
C SER A 69 10.27 -12.09 5.22
N PRO A 70 10.80 -12.70 6.31
CA PRO A 70 9.95 -13.44 7.24
C PRO A 70 9.05 -12.49 8.04
N SER A 71 7.73 -12.56 7.82
CA SER A 71 6.75 -11.76 8.57
C SER A 71 5.85 -12.63 9.45
N SER A 72 5.65 -12.21 10.70
CA SER A 72 4.67 -12.80 11.63
C SER A 72 3.81 -11.71 12.24
N PHE A 73 2.50 -11.96 12.31
CA PHE A 73 1.51 -11.06 12.89
C PHE A 73 0.80 -11.68 14.11
N GLN A 74 1.41 -12.72 14.71
CA GLN A 74 0.88 -13.33 15.93
C GLN A 74 0.89 -12.31 17.08
N LYS A 75 -0.29 -12.08 17.66
CA LYS A 75 -0.42 -11.45 18.97
C LYS A 75 -0.08 -12.52 20.01
N VAL A 76 1.04 -12.37 20.72
CA VAL A 76 1.32 -13.21 21.90
C VAL A 76 0.12 -13.07 22.85
N PRO A 77 -0.53 -14.16 23.29
CA PRO A 77 -1.57 -14.05 24.30
C PRO A 77 -0.94 -13.44 25.55
N ILE A 78 -1.44 -12.29 25.99
CA ILE A 78 -1.13 -11.75 27.31
C ILE A 78 -1.64 -12.79 28.32
N SER A 79 -0.69 -13.47 28.99
CA SER A 79 -0.94 -14.28 30.19
C SER A 79 -1.34 -13.39 31.35
#